data_AF-A0A7C6TYH2-F1
#
_entry.id   AF-A0A7C6TYH2-F1
#
_cell.length_a   1.000
_cell.length_b   1.000
_cell.length_c   1.000
_cell.angle_alpha   90.00
_cell.angle_beta   90.00
_cell.angle_gamma   90.00
#
_symmetry.space_group_name_H-M   'P 1'
#
loop_
_entity.id
_entity.type
_entity.pdbx_description
1 polymer ?
#
loop_
_entity_poly.entity_id
_entity_poly.type
_entity_poly.pdbx_seq_one_letter_code
_entity_poly.pdbx_strand_id
1 'polypeptide(L)'
;TNDPIGKIDINEDIIVETLSENMAPEVPFKRMKPTPKLDITWEDVPLRSTNYMERIEKERIEPIQPTNKDFNLLDVYQQKIDLDTFVSSLSVEDMIHMSRGEGMSSPKVTPGTAAAFGGVTEKLIHLGIPLACAADGPSGIRMDSGAYASSLPSATALASSFNINLTENLYYLLGLEMKGYHIDTLLGPGMNIQRHPLNGRNFEYFSEDPLLTGSMATAFIKGLHKAGVDGSLKHFVCNNQETDRFNVDAIVSERALREIYLKGFEIAVKQADAQVIMTSYNPINGIWAASNYELNKRILRDEWGFNGLVITDWWAKMNDYHRPASRQNTKAMIQSQNDLYMVVEDSLNNSLEDNSLSAFNAGKLTLSQLQITTKHILNYILKTPAFFRHHQLNIKHYPYDYNNLFSVNSNLKPNFTDAISINTNDGTVKIDIFNNHLSLENKTIETLNKPWLRHEHNLRSIYLKDNQTDVSVYEIYQKEKLINSNIQRNIVEDKLIAVGKNHWDQANLNFKQIIQHSKEVDITRTIDILGAQATFDFGLLTLSKGKYIFEVTLKVDAKELAQVPFSIFINDEHQATLTLRNTQNQYIQTKAFIILDSGKHYVQFKMSQGGISIQKIAIIKHG
;
A
#
# COMPACT_ATOMS: atom_id res chain seq x y z
N THR A 1 5.33 -39.63 21.20
CA THR A 1 6.17 -40.82 21.05
C THR A 1 7.56 -40.33 20.67
N ASN A 2 8.62 -40.81 21.33
CA ASN A 2 10.01 -40.45 20.97
C ASN A 2 10.57 -41.36 19.86
N ASP A 3 9.72 -42.21 19.26
CA ASP A 3 10.13 -43.03 18.13
C ASP A 3 10.31 -42.16 16.89
N PRO A 4 11.44 -42.32 16.17
CA PRO A 4 11.63 -41.62 14.92
C PRO A 4 10.53 -42.00 13.92
N ILE A 5 9.88 -40.99 13.35
CA ILE A 5 8.87 -41.15 12.29
C ILE A 5 9.43 -41.82 11.02
N GLY A 6 10.76 -41.83 10.86
CA GLY A 6 11.50 -42.54 9.81
C GLY A 6 13.01 -42.31 9.93
N LYS A 7 13.81 -43.09 9.18
CA LYS A 7 15.28 -42.94 9.08
C LYS A 7 15.72 -43.18 7.63
N ILE A 8 16.66 -42.37 7.14
CA ILE A 8 17.38 -42.56 5.88
C ILE A 8 18.87 -42.51 6.19
N ASP A 9 19.63 -43.48 5.70
CA ASP A 9 21.10 -43.53 5.83
C ASP A 9 21.73 -43.07 4.51
N ILE A 10 22.59 -42.04 4.59
CA ILE A 10 23.32 -41.47 3.45
C ILE A 10 24.82 -41.77 3.66
N ASN A 11 25.41 -42.57 2.77
CA ASN A 11 26.77 -43.09 2.94
C ASN A 11 27.87 -42.15 2.41
N GLU A 12 27.51 -41.16 1.59
CA GLU A 12 28.42 -40.18 1.00
C GLU A 12 27.70 -38.84 0.84
N ASP A 13 28.44 -37.73 0.83
CA ASP A 13 27.87 -36.40 0.66
C ASP A 13 27.15 -36.29 -0.69
N ILE A 14 25.88 -35.87 -0.65
CA ILE A 14 25.08 -35.59 -1.84
C ILE A 14 25.11 -34.08 -2.08
N ILE A 15 25.72 -33.67 -3.19
CA ILE A 15 25.66 -32.28 -3.65
C ILE A 15 24.26 -32.02 -4.19
N VAL A 16 23.42 -31.35 -3.40
CA VAL A 16 22.04 -31.00 -3.79
C VAL A 16 22.03 -29.93 -4.88
N GLU A 17 22.87 -28.92 -4.76
CA GLU A 17 22.97 -27.81 -5.70
C GLU A 17 24.38 -27.19 -5.61
N THR A 18 24.93 -26.77 -6.75
CA THR A 18 26.20 -26.04 -6.81
C THR A 18 25.91 -24.57 -7.11
N LEU A 19 26.29 -23.68 -6.19
CA LEU A 19 26.08 -22.24 -6.27
C LEU A 19 27.41 -21.48 -6.31
N SER A 20 27.35 -20.14 -6.34
CA SER A 20 28.52 -19.26 -6.24
C SER A 20 28.59 -18.54 -4.91
N GLU A 21 29.80 -18.17 -4.46
CA GLU A 21 29.97 -17.26 -3.31
C GLU A 21 29.28 -15.92 -3.61
N ASN A 22 28.28 -15.58 -2.79
CA ASN A 22 27.53 -14.33 -2.86
C ASN A 22 27.31 -13.78 -1.45
N MET A 23 27.49 -12.47 -1.28
CA MET A 23 27.29 -11.75 -0.02
C MET A 23 28.09 -12.29 1.17
N ALA A 24 29.26 -12.90 0.93
CA ALA A 24 30.17 -13.27 1.99
C ALA A 24 30.65 -12.03 2.77
N PRO A 25 30.86 -12.12 4.09
CA PRO A 25 31.31 -11.00 4.92
C PRO A 25 32.76 -10.63 4.64
N GLU A 26 33.12 -9.37 4.84
CA GLU A 26 34.52 -8.90 4.79
C GLU A 26 35.10 -8.64 6.17
N VAL A 27 34.23 -8.45 7.16
CA VAL A 27 34.63 -8.23 8.54
C VAL A 27 34.79 -9.58 9.24
N PRO A 28 35.95 -9.89 9.86
CA PRO A 28 36.15 -11.12 10.59
C PRO A 28 35.31 -11.16 11.87
N PHE A 29 34.63 -12.29 12.09
CA PHE A 29 33.93 -12.60 13.33
C PHE A 29 33.86 -14.12 13.53
N LYS A 30 33.48 -14.54 14.73
CA LYS A 30 33.28 -15.95 15.06
C LYS A 30 31.80 -16.31 15.07
N ARG A 31 31.48 -17.52 14.60
CA ARG A 31 30.13 -18.12 14.70
C ARG A 31 30.11 -19.33 15.61
N MET A 32 28.94 -19.64 16.15
CA MET A 32 28.71 -20.84 16.93
C MET A 32 28.85 -22.10 16.06
N LYS A 33 29.43 -23.16 16.64
CA LYS A 33 29.54 -24.49 16.05
C LYS A 33 29.28 -25.56 17.11
N PRO A 34 28.30 -26.46 16.93
CA PRO A 34 28.07 -27.53 17.87
C PRO A 34 29.16 -28.61 17.78
N THR A 35 29.55 -29.20 18.91
CA THR A 35 30.29 -30.47 18.95
C THR A 35 29.35 -31.64 18.59
N PRO A 36 29.86 -32.86 18.37
CA PRO A 36 29.01 -34.05 18.24
C PRO A 36 28.08 -34.31 19.45
N LYS A 37 28.37 -33.71 20.61
CA LYS A 37 27.55 -33.75 21.83
C LYS A 37 26.62 -32.54 21.98
N LEU A 38 26.59 -31.64 21.00
CA LEU A 38 25.84 -30.38 20.97
C LEU A 38 26.31 -29.30 21.97
N ASP A 39 27.54 -29.40 22.47
CA ASP A 39 28.16 -28.30 23.21
C ASP A 39 28.51 -27.15 22.25
N ILE A 40 28.38 -25.90 22.68
CA ILE A 40 28.68 -24.73 21.84
C ILE A 40 30.19 -24.46 21.82
N THR A 41 30.77 -24.45 20.63
CA THR A 41 32.12 -23.94 20.33
C THR A 41 32.05 -22.77 19.34
N TRP A 42 33.20 -22.19 19.00
CA TRP A 42 33.30 -21.04 18.10
C TRP A 42 34.33 -21.28 17.00
N GLU A 43 34.02 -20.91 15.77
CA GLU A 43 34.93 -20.93 14.62
C GLU A 43 34.91 -19.61 13.86
N ASP A 44 35.98 -19.31 13.14
CA ASP A 44 36.05 -18.13 12.28
C ASP A 44 35.13 -18.29 11.06
N VAL A 45 34.44 -17.22 10.69
CA VAL A 45 33.58 -17.19 9.50
C VAL A 45 34.44 -16.95 8.25
N PRO A 46 34.26 -17.74 7.17
CA PRO A 46 34.93 -17.49 5.90
C PRO A 46 34.60 -16.09 5.37
N LEU A 47 35.65 -15.37 4.98
CA LEU A 47 35.53 -14.04 4.40
C LEU A 47 35.37 -14.11 2.88
N ARG A 48 34.81 -13.05 2.30
CA ARG A 48 34.70 -12.84 0.86
C ARG A 48 36.05 -13.10 0.18
N SER A 49 36.04 -14.00 -0.80
CA SER A 49 37.17 -14.28 -1.69
C SER A 49 36.98 -13.68 -3.08
N THR A 50 35.75 -13.32 -3.44
CA THR A 50 35.37 -12.75 -4.73
C THR A 50 35.62 -11.24 -4.83
N ASN A 51 35.96 -10.76 -6.03
CA ASN A 51 36.07 -9.32 -6.32
C ASN A 51 34.73 -8.77 -6.83
N TYR A 52 34.03 -8.01 -5.99
CA TYR A 52 32.70 -7.49 -6.28
C TYR A 52 32.66 -6.59 -7.54
N MET A 53 33.62 -5.69 -7.70
CA MET A 53 33.63 -4.74 -8.82
C MET A 53 34.01 -5.41 -10.14
N GLU A 54 34.98 -6.32 -10.10
CA GLU A 54 35.38 -7.10 -11.28
C GLU A 54 34.25 -8.00 -11.78
N ARG A 55 33.46 -8.56 -10.85
CA ARG A 55 32.25 -9.33 -11.18
C ARG A 55 31.25 -8.49 -11.96
N ILE A 56 30.89 -7.31 -11.45
CA ILE A 56 29.92 -6.42 -12.12
C ILE A 56 30.38 -6.07 -13.53
N GLU A 57 31.68 -5.82 -13.73
CA GLU A 57 32.22 -5.51 -15.06
C GLU A 57 32.13 -6.70 -16.01
N LYS A 58 32.52 -7.90 -15.55
CA LYS A 58 32.49 -9.14 -16.35
C LYS A 58 31.09 -9.60 -16.74
N GLU A 59 30.10 -9.27 -15.91
CA GLU A 59 28.71 -9.67 -16.10
C GLU A 59 27.88 -8.62 -16.88
N ARG A 60 28.51 -7.59 -17.45
CA ARG A 60 27.85 -6.66 -18.35
C ARG A 60 27.39 -7.34 -19.63
N ILE A 61 26.21 -6.94 -20.09
CA ILE A 61 25.64 -7.40 -21.36
C ILE A 61 25.51 -6.24 -22.34
N GLU A 62 25.53 -6.58 -23.63
CA GLU A 62 25.33 -5.62 -24.71
C GLU A 62 23.89 -5.08 -24.72
N PRO A 63 23.69 -3.80 -25.07
CA PRO A 63 22.37 -3.21 -25.15
C PRO A 63 21.60 -3.67 -26.40
N ILE A 64 20.27 -3.68 -26.27
CA ILE A 64 19.38 -3.73 -27.41
C ILE A 64 19.54 -2.41 -28.18
N GLN A 65 19.73 -2.50 -29.50
CA GLN A 65 19.98 -1.33 -30.33
C GLN A 65 18.73 -0.44 -30.41
N PRO A 66 18.84 0.88 -30.13
CA PRO A 66 17.68 1.77 -30.19
C PRO A 66 17.05 1.87 -31.58
N THR A 67 15.74 2.09 -31.62
CA THR A 67 14.97 2.33 -32.85
C THR A 67 14.24 3.67 -32.79
N ASN A 68 14.00 4.29 -33.94
CA ASN A 68 13.29 5.56 -34.06
C ASN A 68 11.77 5.36 -34.30
N LYS A 69 11.25 4.15 -34.07
CA LYS A 69 9.83 3.82 -34.24
C LYS A 69 9.13 3.89 -32.89
N ASP A 70 8.00 4.59 -32.84
CA ASP A 70 7.13 4.57 -31.67
C ASP A 70 6.24 3.33 -31.69
N PHE A 71 6.12 2.68 -30.54
CA PHE A 71 5.24 1.53 -30.30
C PHE A 71 4.34 1.80 -29.10
N ASN A 72 3.22 1.09 -29.03
CA ASN A 72 2.37 1.10 -27.84
C ASN A 72 2.57 -0.22 -27.05
N LEU A 73 2.59 -0.15 -25.71
CA LEU A 73 2.75 -1.34 -24.87
C LEU A 73 1.63 -2.37 -25.10
N LEU A 74 0.45 -1.94 -25.55
CA LEU A 74 -0.63 -2.83 -25.97
C LEU A 74 -0.22 -3.77 -27.10
N ASP A 75 0.68 -3.35 -28.00
CA ASP A 75 1.16 -4.19 -29.10
C ASP A 75 2.02 -5.37 -28.59
N VAL A 76 2.72 -5.19 -27.46
CA VAL A 76 3.42 -6.27 -26.76
C VAL A 76 2.40 -7.27 -26.18
N TYR A 77 1.37 -6.77 -25.50
CA TYR A 77 0.30 -7.61 -24.93
C TYR A 77 -0.43 -8.42 -26.02
N GLN A 78 -0.67 -7.80 -27.19
CA GLN A 78 -1.31 -8.41 -28.34
C GLN A 78 -0.33 -9.27 -29.18
N GLN A 79 0.92 -9.43 -28.74
CA GLN A 79 1.96 -10.22 -29.41
C GLN A 79 2.26 -9.78 -30.85
N LYS A 80 2.04 -8.50 -31.18
CA LYS A 80 2.42 -7.93 -32.48
C LYS A 80 3.91 -7.62 -32.57
N ILE A 81 4.52 -7.31 -31.42
CA ILE A 81 5.95 -7.10 -31.22
C ILE A 81 6.34 -7.79 -29.90
N ASP A 82 7.64 -8.09 -29.75
CA ASP A 82 8.17 -8.52 -28.45
C ASP A 82 8.51 -7.31 -27.54
N LEU A 83 8.76 -7.60 -26.27
CA LEU A 83 9.10 -6.56 -25.29
C LEU A 83 10.42 -5.86 -25.61
N ASP A 84 11.38 -6.58 -26.20
CA ASP A 84 12.69 -6.02 -26.56
C ASP A 84 12.56 -4.96 -27.65
N THR A 85 11.68 -5.21 -28.63
CA THR A 85 11.32 -4.24 -29.68
C THR A 85 10.68 -3.00 -29.08
N PHE A 86 9.74 -3.15 -28.13
CA PHE A 86 9.15 -1.99 -27.44
C PHE A 86 10.21 -1.21 -26.64
N VAL A 87 11.04 -1.89 -25.84
CA VAL A 87 12.07 -1.26 -25.02
C VAL A 87 13.13 -0.56 -25.86
N SER A 88 13.45 -1.08 -27.05
CA SER A 88 14.36 -0.42 -27.99
C SER A 88 13.88 0.95 -28.48
N SER A 89 12.57 1.25 -28.36
CA SER A 89 12.00 2.54 -28.76
C SER A 89 12.06 3.62 -27.67
N LEU A 90 12.34 3.24 -26.42
CA LEU A 90 12.31 4.16 -25.28
C LEU A 90 13.59 4.99 -25.21
N SER A 91 13.47 6.28 -24.87
CA SER A 91 14.64 7.11 -24.59
C SER A 91 15.27 6.74 -23.24
N VAL A 92 16.53 7.14 -23.04
CA VAL A 92 17.22 6.98 -21.76
C VAL A 92 16.46 7.67 -20.63
N GLU A 93 15.96 8.88 -20.88
CA GLU A 93 15.15 9.64 -19.95
C GLU A 93 13.83 8.94 -19.63
N ASP A 94 13.15 8.33 -20.61
CA ASP A 94 11.92 7.57 -20.36
C ASP A 94 12.17 6.40 -19.41
N MET A 95 13.26 5.66 -19.61
CA MET A 95 13.66 4.55 -18.74
C MET A 95 14.04 5.03 -17.33
N ILE A 96 14.72 6.17 -17.22
CA ILE A 96 15.06 6.78 -15.93
C ILE A 96 13.81 7.31 -15.21
N HIS A 97 12.86 7.92 -15.92
CA HIS A 97 11.60 8.35 -15.31
C HIS A 97 10.82 7.16 -14.77
N MET A 98 10.77 6.07 -15.53
CA MET A 98 10.06 4.86 -15.15
C MET A 98 10.72 4.12 -13.98
N SER A 99 12.04 4.28 -13.74
CA SER A 99 12.72 3.73 -12.57
C SER A 99 12.44 4.50 -11.26
N ARG A 100 11.62 5.56 -11.30
CA ARG A 100 11.21 6.36 -10.14
C ARG A 100 9.73 6.14 -9.85
N GLY A 101 9.40 5.61 -8.67
CA GLY A 101 8.03 5.62 -8.15
C GLY A 101 7.71 6.99 -7.54
N GLU A 102 6.48 7.47 -7.74
CA GLU A 102 6.01 8.75 -7.20
C GLU A 102 5.14 8.58 -5.95
N GLY A 103 5.39 9.36 -4.90
CA GLY A 103 4.62 9.31 -3.66
C GLY A 103 5.20 10.15 -2.52
N MET A 104 4.70 10.02 -1.28
CA MET A 104 3.51 9.24 -0.91
C MET A 104 2.23 9.98 -1.25
N SER A 105 1.09 9.28 -1.37
CA SER A 105 -0.21 9.85 -1.74
C SER A 105 -0.21 10.58 -3.08
N SER A 106 0.50 10.02 -4.08
CA SER A 106 0.50 10.58 -5.44
C SER A 106 -0.94 10.76 -5.94
N PRO A 107 -1.30 11.95 -6.48
CA PRO A 107 -2.65 12.22 -6.98
C PRO A 107 -2.98 11.42 -8.25
N LYS A 108 -2.01 10.70 -8.81
CA LYS A 108 -2.11 9.93 -10.05
C LYS A 108 -2.78 8.56 -9.84
N VAL A 109 -2.95 8.12 -8.60
CA VAL A 109 -3.51 6.80 -8.22
C VAL A 109 -4.50 6.95 -7.06
N THR A 110 -5.01 5.84 -6.55
CA THR A 110 -5.95 5.80 -5.42
C THR A 110 -5.44 6.65 -4.26
N PRO A 111 -6.23 7.62 -3.77
CA PRO A 111 -5.73 8.57 -2.79
C PRO A 111 -5.35 7.97 -1.45
N GLY A 112 -4.27 8.50 -0.87
CA GLY A 112 -3.75 8.04 0.42
C GLY A 112 -2.95 6.74 0.36
N THR A 113 -2.67 6.23 -0.85
CA THR A 113 -1.82 5.06 -1.04
C THR A 113 -0.33 5.44 -1.07
N ALA A 114 0.54 4.45 -1.05
CA ALA A 114 1.95 4.65 -0.80
C ALA A 114 2.73 5.14 -2.02
N ALA A 115 2.44 4.63 -3.21
CA ALA A 115 3.16 5.01 -4.43
C ALA A 115 2.36 4.76 -5.71
N ALA A 116 2.68 5.55 -6.74
CA ALA A 116 2.36 5.32 -8.14
C ALA A 116 3.64 4.96 -8.92
N PHE A 117 3.58 4.04 -9.88
CA PHE A 117 4.74 3.68 -10.71
C PHE A 117 4.33 3.18 -12.10
N GLY A 118 5.30 3.02 -13.01
CA GLY A 118 5.05 2.74 -14.43
C GLY A 118 4.97 4.02 -15.24
N GLY A 119 3.76 4.36 -15.74
CA GLY A 119 3.49 5.54 -16.56
C GLY A 119 3.51 6.87 -15.80
N VAL A 120 4.61 7.20 -15.12
CA VAL A 120 4.71 8.39 -14.25
C VAL A 120 4.79 9.72 -14.98
N THR A 121 4.98 9.72 -16.31
CA THR A 121 4.94 10.92 -17.16
C THR A 121 3.85 10.79 -18.23
N GLU A 122 3.33 11.91 -18.72
CA GLU A 122 2.32 11.92 -19.80
C GLU A 122 2.80 11.16 -21.04
N LYS A 123 4.08 11.29 -21.40
CA LYS A 123 4.69 10.56 -22.51
C LYS A 123 4.61 9.05 -22.31
N LEU A 124 4.96 8.54 -21.13
CA LEU A 124 4.88 7.10 -20.83
C LEU A 124 3.42 6.60 -20.89
N ILE A 125 2.47 7.40 -20.43
CA ILE A 125 1.03 7.10 -20.53
C ILE A 125 0.60 7.02 -22.00
N HIS A 126 1.04 7.94 -22.87
CA HIS A 126 0.74 7.91 -24.30
C HIS A 126 1.34 6.70 -25.02
N LEU A 127 2.44 6.14 -24.51
CA LEU A 127 3.02 4.88 -24.98
C LEU A 127 2.25 3.64 -24.48
N GLY A 128 1.10 3.82 -23.81
CA GLY A 128 0.26 2.74 -23.30
C GLY A 128 0.75 2.12 -22.00
N ILE A 129 1.66 2.79 -21.28
CA ILE A 129 2.14 2.34 -19.97
C ILE A 129 1.22 2.96 -18.89
N PRO A 130 0.40 2.18 -18.17
CA PRO A 130 -0.48 2.70 -17.12
C PRO A 130 0.29 3.10 -15.85
N LEU A 131 -0.40 3.79 -14.95
CA LEU A 131 0.02 3.99 -13.57
C LEU A 131 -0.48 2.83 -12.69
N ALA A 132 0.44 2.05 -12.13
CA ALA A 132 0.14 1.06 -11.10
C ALA A 132 0.20 1.70 -9.71
N CYS A 133 -0.60 1.18 -8.78
CA CYS A 133 -0.75 1.68 -7.42
C CYS A 133 -0.25 0.67 -6.38
N ALA A 134 0.56 1.13 -5.43
CA ALA A 134 0.99 0.36 -4.27
C ALA A 134 0.47 0.96 -2.96
N ALA A 135 0.01 0.12 -2.04
CA ALA A 135 -0.47 0.51 -0.72
C ALA A 135 0.08 -0.40 0.38
N ASP A 136 0.39 0.16 1.55
CA ASP A 136 0.53 -0.64 2.77
C ASP A 136 -0.83 -1.28 3.14
N GLY A 137 -0.91 -2.31 3.96
CA GLY A 137 0.18 -3.13 4.48
C GLY A 137 -0.28 -4.56 4.81
N PRO A 138 0.57 -5.36 5.47
CA PRO A 138 0.30 -6.78 5.72
C PRO A 138 -1.02 -7.04 6.47
N SER A 139 -1.44 -6.13 7.35
CA SER A 139 -2.68 -6.24 8.13
C SER A 139 -3.90 -5.57 7.49
N GLY A 140 -3.87 -5.26 6.19
CA GLY A 140 -4.98 -4.60 5.49
C GLY A 140 -4.55 -3.32 4.76
N ILE A 141 -5.43 -2.81 3.90
CA ILE A 141 -5.13 -1.65 3.06
C ILE A 141 -5.08 -0.37 3.90
N ARG A 142 -3.98 0.35 3.84
CA ARG A 142 -3.82 1.70 4.37
C ARG A 142 -4.11 2.70 3.27
N MET A 143 -5.14 3.52 3.50
CA MET A 143 -5.45 4.69 2.70
C MET A 143 -5.49 5.93 3.59
N ASP A 144 -4.45 6.76 3.50
CA ASP A 144 -4.34 8.04 4.19
C ASP A 144 -5.38 9.07 3.70
N SER A 145 -6.24 8.73 2.75
CA SER A 145 -7.45 9.51 2.45
C SER A 145 -8.50 9.45 3.56
N GLY A 146 -8.37 8.47 4.47
CA GLY A 146 -9.36 8.15 5.50
C GLY A 146 -10.44 7.18 5.00
N ALA A 147 -10.32 6.66 3.78
CA ALA A 147 -11.17 5.58 3.29
C ALA A 147 -11.05 4.35 4.20
N TYR A 148 -12.16 3.64 4.39
CA TYR A 148 -12.19 2.43 5.20
C TYR A 148 -11.63 1.24 4.42
N ALA A 149 -11.04 0.29 5.15
CA ALA A 149 -10.63 -1.01 4.65
C ALA A 149 -10.65 -2.02 5.80
N SER A 150 -10.56 -3.31 5.46
CA SER A 150 -10.52 -4.38 6.44
C SER A 150 -9.20 -4.41 7.22
N SER A 151 -9.26 -4.34 8.55
CA SER A 151 -8.11 -4.52 9.44
C SER A 151 -8.01 -5.98 9.88
N LEU A 152 -6.93 -6.65 9.48
CA LEU A 152 -6.69 -8.08 9.65
C LEU A 152 -5.76 -8.36 10.85
N PRO A 153 -5.74 -9.61 11.37
CA PRO A 153 -4.76 -10.01 12.38
C PRO A 153 -3.31 -9.80 11.92
N SER A 154 -2.41 -9.61 12.88
CA SER A 154 -0.99 -9.47 12.61
C SER A 154 -0.40 -10.77 12.03
N ALA A 155 0.74 -10.68 11.32
CA ALA A 155 1.38 -11.85 10.72
C ALA A 155 1.79 -12.90 11.76
N THR A 156 2.24 -12.47 12.96
CA THR A 156 2.53 -13.40 14.06
C THR A 156 1.28 -14.16 14.52
N ALA A 157 0.13 -13.49 14.59
CA ALA A 157 -1.14 -14.13 14.94
C ALA A 157 -1.58 -15.13 13.86
N LEU A 158 -1.42 -14.79 12.59
CA LEU A 158 -1.69 -15.70 11.47
C LEU A 158 -0.75 -16.91 11.49
N ALA A 159 0.56 -16.70 11.67
CA ALA A 159 1.56 -17.77 11.77
C ALA A 159 1.24 -18.74 12.91
N SER A 160 0.77 -18.23 14.04
CA SER A 160 0.39 -19.02 15.22
C SER A 160 -0.77 -19.99 14.95
N SER A 161 -1.55 -19.80 13.89
CA SER A 161 -2.57 -20.76 13.48
C SER A 161 -2.02 -22.02 12.81
N PHE A 162 -0.78 -21.96 12.28
CA PHE A 162 -0.19 -22.99 11.41
C PHE A 162 -1.10 -23.41 10.24
N ASN A 163 -2.07 -22.56 9.86
CA ASN A 163 -3.08 -22.86 8.86
C ASN A 163 -2.85 -22.06 7.57
N ILE A 164 -2.11 -22.67 6.64
CA ILE A 164 -1.77 -22.09 5.33
C ILE A 164 -3.03 -21.77 4.52
N ASN A 165 -4.03 -22.64 4.52
CA ASN A 165 -5.26 -22.46 3.75
C ASN A 165 -6.10 -21.28 4.29
N LEU A 166 -6.15 -21.09 5.61
CA LEU A 166 -6.80 -19.95 6.24
C LEU A 166 -6.17 -18.64 5.76
N THR A 167 -4.84 -18.55 5.79
CA THR A 167 -4.08 -17.38 5.32
C THR A 167 -4.36 -17.10 3.85
N GLU A 168 -4.30 -18.11 2.98
CA GLU A 168 -4.56 -17.94 1.55
C GLU A 168 -5.97 -17.43 1.27
N ASN A 169 -7.00 -17.99 1.92
CA ASN A 169 -8.38 -17.56 1.76
C ASN A 169 -8.62 -16.13 2.29
N LEU A 170 -7.97 -15.77 3.39
CA LEU A 170 -8.05 -14.41 3.94
C LEU A 170 -7.48 -13.37 2.97
N TYR A 171 -6.30 -13.63 2.39
CA TYR A 171 -5.67 -12.71 1.45
C TYR A 171 -6.33 -12.71 0.07
N TYR A 172 -7.03 -13.77 -0.32
CA TYR A 172 -7.95 -13.72 -1.46
C TYR A 172 -9.04 -12.66 -1.26
N LEU A 173 -9.68 -12.62 -0.08
CA LEU A 173 -10.70 -11.61 0.22
C LEU A 173 -10.12 -10.19 0.24
N LEU A 174 -8.94 -10.00 0.84
CA LEU A 174 -8.25 -8.71 0.82
C LEU A 174 -7.91 -8.29 -0.61
N GLY A 175 -7.48 -9.23 -1.46
CA GLY A 175 -7.17 -8.94 -2.86
C GLY A 175 -8.39 -8.49 -3.67
N LEU A 176 -9.60 -8.96 -3.35
CA LEU A 176 -10.83 -8.45 -3.95
C LEU A 176 -11.12 -7.02 -3.51
N GLU A 177 -10.89 -6.70 -2.23
CA GLU A 177 -10.98 -5.33 -1.70
C GLU A 177 -9.99 -4.40 -2.40
N MET A 178 -8.74 -4.85 -2.61
CA MET A 178 -7.72 -4.11 -3.37
C MET A 178 -8.16 -3.80 -4.80
N LYS A 179 -8.76 -4.77 -5.50
CA LYS A 179 -9.31 -4.54 -6.84
C LYS A 179 -10.38 -3.47 -6.84
N GLY A 180 -11.28 -3.49 -5.85
CA GLY A 180 -12.31 -2.48 -5.66
C GLY A 180 -11.74 -1.07 -5.47
N TYR A 181 -10.60 -0.98 -4.78
CA TYR A 181 -9.86 0.28 -4.58
C TYR A 181 -8.84 0.60 -5.66
N HIS A 182 -8.78 -0.15 -6.77
CA HIS A 182 -7.81 0.04 -7.85
C HIS A 182 -6.33 -0.01 -7.40
N ILE A 183 -6.03 -0.84 -6.40
CA ILE A 183 -4.68 -1.07 -5.90
C ILE A 183 -4.11 -2.33 -6.56
N ASP A 184 -2.92 -2.22 -7.14
CA ASP A 184 -2.29 -3.32 -7.89
C ASP A 184 -1.33 -4.13 -7.02
N THR A 185 -0.68 -3.49 -6.05
CA THR A 185 0.30 -4.14 -5.16
C THR A 185 0.05 -3.80 -3.69
N LEU A 186 -0.11 -4.82 -2.85
CA LEU A 186 -0.06 -4.68 -1.41
C LEU A 186 1.40 -4.75 -0.95
N LEU A 187 1.82 -3.86 -0.07
CA LEU A 187 3.18 -3.85 0.44
C LEU A 187 3.27 -4.79 1.65
N GLY A 188 3.16 -6.08 1.34
CA GLY A 188 3.24 -7.21 2.25
C GLY A 188 3.20 -8.52 1.46
N PRO A 189 3.60 -9.65 2.09
CA PRO A 189 3.82 -9.81 3.53
C PRO A 189 5.16 -9.25 4.04
N GLY A 190 5.15 -8.79 5.29
CA GLY A 190 6.37 -8.68 6.09
C GLY A 190 6.82 -10.10 6.49
N MET A 191 8.08 -10.45 6.22
CA MET A 191 8.58 -11.82 6.38
C MET A 191 10.04 -11.92 6.81
N ASN A 192 10.59 -10.87 7.44
CA ASN A 192 11.89 -10.97 8.08
C ASN A 192 11.84 -11.96 9.24
N ILE A 193 12.90 -12.76 9.41
CA ILE A 193 13.03 -13.69 10.54
C ILE A 193 12.94 -12.95 11.88
N GLN A 194 12.22 -13.51 12.84
CA GLN A 194 12.18 -13.01 14.22
C GLN A 194 13.49 -13.36 14.97
N ARG A 195 14.62 -12.77 14.53
CA ARG A 195 15.97 -13.05 15.06
C ARG A 195 16.08 -12.81 16.57
N HIS A 196 15.37 -11.80 17.06
CA HIS A 196 15.39 -11.40 18.45
C HIS A 196 14.00 -10.91 18.88
N PRO A 197 13.50 -11.28 20.08
CA PRO A 197 12.13 -10.97 20.49
C PRO A 197 11.84 -9.47 20.62
N LEU A 198 12.86 -8.64 20.89
CA LEU A 198 12.70 -7.19 21.08
C LEU A 198 12.63 -6.37 19.77
N ASN A 199 12.69 -7.01 18.60
CA ASN A 199 12.54 -6.25 17.36
C ASN A 199 11.10 -5.71 17.22
N GLY A 200 10.98 -4.39 17.08
CA GLY A 200 9.69 -3.69 17.14
C GLY A 200 8.69 -4.06 16.04
N ARG A 201 9.15 -4.63 14.92
CA ARG A 201 8.31 -5.09 13.80
C ARG A 201 8.03 -6.59 13.79
N ASN A 202 8.39 -7.32 14.84
CA ASN A 202 8.09 -8.76 14.90
C ASN A 202 6.59 -9.07 14.69
N PHE A 203 5.69 -8.20 15.14
CA PHE A 203 4.24 -8.39 15.00
C PHE A 203 3.79 -8.58 13.53
N GLU A 204 4.44 -7.90 12.58
CA GLU A 204 4.13 -8.00 11.15
C GLU A 204 4.97 -9.05 10.42
N TYR A 205 5.79 -9.82 11.14
CA TYR A 205 6.56 -10.96 10.63
C TYR A 205 6.02 -12.28 11.18
N PHE A 206 6.26 -13.38 10.44
CA PHE A 206 5.66 -14.68 10.73
C PHE A 206 6.36 -15.45 11.87
N SER A 207 7.67 -15.71 11.76
CA SER A 207 8.35 -16.64 12.67
C SER A 207 9.87 -16.42 12.75
N GLU A 208 10.50 -17.08 13.72
CA GLU A 208 11.94 -17.33 13.75
C GLU A 208 12.38 -18.46 12.78
N ASP A 209 11.43 -19.30 12.35
CA ASP A 209 11.68 -20.42 11.44
C ASP A 209 11.47 -20.02 9.96
N PRO A 210 12.45 -20.28 9.07
CA PRO A 210 12.35 -19.90 7.66
C PRO A 210 11.31 -20.72 6.86
N LEU A 211 11.04 -21.97 7.24
CA LEU A 211 10.08 -22.82 6.51
C LEU A 211 8.64 -22.36 6.77
N LEU A 212 8.27 -22.11 8.03
CA LEU A 212 6.98 -21.55 8.39
C LEU A 212 6.79 -20.15 7.79
N THR A 213 7.83 -19.31 7.85
CA THR A 213 7.83 -17.97 7.24
C THR A 213 7.60 -18.04 5.73
N GLY A 214 8.34 -18.90 5.01
CA GLY A 214 8.17 -19.09 3.57
C GLY A 214 6.80 -19.67 3.19
N SER A 215 6.28 -20.60 4.00
CA SER A 215 4.96 -21.23 3.76
C SER A 215 3.82 -20.24 3.94
N MET A 216 3.85 -19.43 5.00
CA MET A 216 2.85 -18.37 5.23
C MET A 216 2.93 -17.26 4.19
N ALA A 217 4.14 -16.84 3.80
CA ALA A 217 4.33 -15.85 2.73
C ALA A 217 3.81 -16.38 1.38
N THR A 218 4.03 -17.66 1.08
CA THR A 218 3.50 -18.31 -0.12
C THR A 218 1.97 -18.28 -0.16
N ALA A 219 1.32 -18.61 0.97
CA ALA A 219 -0.14 -18.56 1.08
C ALA A 219 -0.70 -17.14 0.87
N PHE A 220 -0.07 -16.15 1.50
CA PHE A 220 -0.43 -14.75 1.37
C PHE A 220 -0.42 -14.31 -0.11
N ILE A 221 0.68 -14.55 -0.81
CA ILE A 221 0.85 -14.16 -2.22
C ILE A 221 -0.13 -14.90 -3.12
N LYS A 222 -0.30 -16.22 -2.95
CA LYS A 222 -1.27 -17.01 -3.72
C LYS A 222 -2.70 -16.50 -3.54
N GLY A 223 -3.08 -16.08 -2.33
CA GLY A 223 -4.37 -15.46 -2.05
C GLY A 223 -4.59 -14.20 -2.90
N LEU A 224 -3.62 -13.28 -2.89
CA LEU A 224 -3.68 -12.07 -3.71
C LEU A 224 -3.73 -12.37 -5.21
N HIS A 225 -2.90 -13.30 -5.69
CA HIS A 225 -2.88 -13.71 -7.10
C HIS A 225 -4.20 -14.32 -7.57
N LYS A 226 -4.87 -15.11 -6.71
CA LYS A 226 -6.23 -15.62 -6.99
C LYS A 226 -7.22 -14.48 -7.21
N ALA A 227 -7.08 -13.38 -6.46
CA ALA A 227 -7.88 -12.18 -6.67
C ALA A 227 -7.44 -11.39 -7.90
N GLY A 228 -6.23 -11.62 -8.43
CA GLY A 228 -5.65 -10.96 -9.61
C GLY A 228 -4.99 -9.62 -9.30
N VAL A 229 -4.47 -9.47 -8.08
CA VAL A 229 -3.58 -8.39 -7.62
C VAL A 229 -2.32 -9.01 -7.04
N ASP A 230 -1.32 -8.21 -6.69
CA ASP A 230 -0.04 -8.72 -6.20
C ASP A 230 0.33 -8.25 -4.80
N GLY A 231 1.35 -8.89 -4.22
CA GLY A 231 1.96 -8.53 -2.94
C GLY A 231 3.48 -8.38 -3.09
N SER A 232 4.06 -7.47 -2.29
CA SER A 232 5.50 -7.26 -2.22
C SER A 232 6.08 -7.97 -1.00
N LEU A 233 6.88 -9.02 -1.23
CA LEU A 233 7.64 -9.69 -0.17
C LEU A 233 8.62 -8.70 0.45
N LYS A 234 8.58 -8.48 1.77
CA LYS A 234 9.43 -7.47 2.43
C LYS A 234 9.96 -7.88 3.81
N HIS A 235 11.10 -7.39 4.27
CA HIS A 235 12.07 -6.53 3.58
C HIS A 235 13.30 -7.37 3.24
N PHE A 236 13.69 -7.39 1.98
CA PHE A 236 14.74 -8.23 1.44
C PHE A 236 16.12 -7.55 1.58
N VAL A 237 16.97 -7.90 2.54
CA VAL A 237 16.87 -8.95 3.57
C VAL A 237 17.51 -8.47 4.89
N CYS A 238 17.45 -9.28 5.95
CA CYS A 238 18.11 -9.03 7.23
C CYS A 238 17.67 -7.77 7.99
N ASN A 239 16.48 -7.24 7.72
CA ASN A 239 15.90 -6.13 8.47
C ASN A 239 15.24 -6.61 9.79
N ASN A 240 16.06 -7.18 10.68
CA ASN A 240 15.60 -7.81 11.92
C ASN A 240 15.80 -6.92 13.17
N GLN A 241 16.12 -5.64 12.98
CA GLN A 241 16.33 -4.67 14.06
C GLN A 241 15.89 -3.27 13.60
N GLU A 242 14.89 -2.70 14.26
CA GLU A 242 14.40 -1.34 13.95
C GLU A 242 15.37 -0.23 14.37
N THR A 243 16.10 -0.41 15.48
CA THR A 243 17.07 0.57 15.95
C THR A 243 18.16 0.77 14.91
N ASP A 244 18.25 2.01 14.41
CA ASP A 244 19.19 2.44 13.37
C ASP A 244 19.08 1.65 12.05
N ARG A 245 17.88 1.18 11.70
CA ARG A 245 17.62 0.35 10.49
C ARG A 245 18.12 0.91 9.15
N PHE A 246 18.41 2.20 9.07
CA PHE A 246 18.98 2.83 7.87
C PHE A 246 20.49 2.68 7.74
N ASN A 247 21.20 2.30 8.81
CA ASN A 247 22.66 2.28 8.86
C ASN A 247 23.24 1.04 9.54
N VAL A 248 22.47 0.33 10.38
CA VAL A 248 22.95 -0.89 11.07
C VAL A 248 23.34 -1.97 10.07
N ASP A 249 24.61 -2.34 10.04
CA ASP A 249 25.10 -3.37 9.11
C ASP A 249 24.87 -4.76 9.65
N ALA A 250 24.14 -5.58 8.88
CA ALA A 250 23.95 -6.99 9.20
C ALA A 250 25.20 -7.77 8.78
N ILE A 251 26.14 -7.93 9.71
CA ILE A 251 27.33 -8.78 9.53
C ILE A 251 26.96 -10.25 9.75
N VAL A 252 26.95 -11.04 8.67
CA VAL A 252 26.41 -12.40 8.69
C VAL A 252 27.13 -13.30 7.68
N SER A 253 27.31 -14.58 8.04
CA SER A 253 27.94 -15.57 7.15
C SER A 253 27.01 -15.93 5.99
N GLU A 254 27.57 -16.26 4.82
CA GLU A 254 26.80 -16.73 3.66
C GLU A 254 25.90 -17.93 4.01
N ARG A 255 26.39 -18.88 4.82
CA ARG A 255 25.59 -20.02 5.27
C ARG A 255 24.29 -19.60 5.97
N ALA A 256 24.39 -18.75 6.99
CA ALA A 256 23.23 -18.26 7.72
C ALA A 256 22.32 -17.39 6.85
N LEU A 257 22.89 -16.58 5.94
CA LEU A 257 22.11 -15.86 4.93
C LEU A 257 21.23 -16.82 4.13
N ARG A 258 21.82 -17.84 3.52
CA ARG A 258 21.14 -18.78 2.62
C ARG A 258 20.14 -19.69 3.35
N GLU A 259 20.51 -20.22 4.51
CA GLU A 259 19.70 -21.20 5.24
C GLU A 259 18.57 -20.56 6.06
N ILE A 260 18.76 -19.33 6.55
CA ILE A 260 17.82 -18.67 7.48
C ILE A 260 17.17 -17.45 6.85
N TYR A 261 17.95 -16.41 6.56
CA TYR A 261 17.38 -15.09 6.26
C TYR A 261 16.79 -14.99 4.85
N LEU A 262 17.41 -15.66 3.87
CA LEU A 262 16.97 -15.71 2.47
C LEU A 262 15.98 -16.85 2.21
N LYS A 263 16.02 -17.93 3.00
CA LYS A 263 15.27 -19.17 2.72
C LYS A 263 13.77 -18.96 2.61
N GLY A 264 13.18 -18.14 3.48
CA GLY A 264 11.75 -17.79 3.38
C GLY A 264 11.40 -17.11 2.06
N PHE A 265 12.24 -16.16 1.61
CA PHE A 265 12.06 -15.48 0.33
C PHE A 265 12.23 -16.43 -0.85
N GLU A 266 13.24 -17.30 -0.82
CA GLU A 266 13.45 -18.33 -1.85
C GLU A 266 12.22 -19.23 -2.01
N ILE A 267 11.66 -19.70 -0.89
CA ILE A 267 10.43 -20.51 -0.88
C ILE A 267 9.29 -19.75 -1.55
N ALA A 268 9.05 -18.50 -1.16
CA ALA A 268 7.95 -17.70 -1.71
C ALA A 268 8.15 -17.39 -3.21
N VAL A 269 9.37 -17.05 -3.63
CA VAL A 269 9.71 -16.84 -5.05
C VAL A 269 9.44 -18.09 -5.87
N LYS A 270 9.95 -19.25 -5.44
CA LYS A 270 9.84 -20.51 -6.20
C LYS A 270 8.43 -21.12 -6.15
N GLN A 271 7.68 -20.94 -5.07
CA GLN A 271 6.40 -21.63 -4.87
C GLN A 271 5.15 -20.77 -5.08
N ALA A 272 5.27 -19.45 -5.01
CA ALA A 272 4.14 -18.52 -5.12
C ALA A 272 4.11 -17.72 -6.42
N ASP A 273 5.09 -17.89 -7.31
CA ASP A 273 5.29 -17.01 -8.48
C ASP A 273 5.30 -15.53 -8.06
N ALA A 274 5.98 -15.21 -6.95
CA ALA A 274 6.02 -13.85 -6.42
C ALA A 274 6.53 -12.87 -7.50
N GLN A 275 5.83 -11.75 -7.70
CA GLN A 275 6.19 -10.79 -8.75
C GLN A 275 6.81 -9.51 -8.21
N VAL A 276 6.70 -9.21 -6.91
CA VAL A 276 7.26 -7.98 -6.33
C VAL A 276 8.04 -8.29 -5.05
N ILE A 277 9.23 -7.69 -4.91
CA ILE A 277 10.05 -7.75 -3.70
C ILE A 277 10.50 -6.34 -3.33
N MET A 278 10.42 -6.00 -2.04
CA MET A 278 10.94 -4.74 -1.51
C MET A 278 12.24 -4.99 -0.74
N THR A 279 13.33 -4.33 -1.13
CA THR A 279 14.60 -4.43 -0.42
C THR A 279 14.57 -3.71 0.92
N SER A 280 15.41 -4.10 1.86
CA SER A 280 15.51 -3.45 3.18
C SER A 280 16.26 -2.11 3.17
N TYR A 281 16.13 -1.39 4.29
CA TYR A 281 16.87 -0.16 4.54
C TYR A 281 18.34 -0.36 4.87
N ASN A 282 18.69 -1.50 5.46
CA ASN A 282 19.99 -1.72 6.07
C ASN A 282 21.04 -2.24 5.07
N PRO A 283 22.33 -2.02 5.35
CA PRO A 283 23.39 -2.79 4.71
C PRO A 283 23.43 -4.25 5.20
N ILE A 284 23.89 -5.12 4.31
CA ILE A 284 24.23 -6.51 4.61
C ILE A 284 25.67 -6.70 4.14
N ASN A 285 26.56 -6.99 5.09
CA ASN A 285 27.99 -7.12 4.85
C ASN A 285 28.55 -5.90 4.08
N GLY A 286 28.20 -4.69 4.50
CA GLY A 286 28.77 -3.42 4.03
C GLY A 286 28.11 -2.80 2.79
N ILE A 287 27.12 -3.45 2.19
CA ILE A 287 26.42 -2.97 0.98
C ILE A 287 24.92 -2.85 1.27
N TRP A 288 24.34 -1.69 1.01
CA TRP A 288 22.90 -1.45 1.18
C TRP A 288 22.09 -2.38 0.27
N ALA A 289 21.02 -2.98 0.81
CA ALA A 289 20.22 -3.95 0.08
C ALA A 289 19.69 -3.41 -1.26
N ALA A 290 19.29 -2.14 -1.29
CA ALA A 290 18.80 -1.46 -2.48
C ALA A 290 19.83 -1.34 -3.63
N SER A 291 21.12 -1.54 -3.34
CA SER A 291 22.21 -1.48 -4.33
C SER A 291 23.13 -2.70 -4.29
N ASN A 292 22.67 -3.81 -3.71
CA ASN A 292 23.46 -5.03 -3.58
C ASN A 292 23.26 -5.95 -4.80
N TYR A 293 24.25 -5.98 -5.69
CA TYR A 293 24.24 -6.73 -6.94
C TYR A 293 24.16 -8.25 -6.70
N GLU A 294 24.86 -8.74 -5.68
CA GLU A 294 24.84 -10.17 -5.34
C GLU A 294 23.47 -10.60 -4.80
N LEU A 295 22.79 -9.71 -4.07
CA LEU A 295 21.44 -9.95 -3.58
C LEU A 295 20.39 -9.94 -4.71
N ASN A 296 20.30 -8.81 -5.42
CA ASN A 296 19.18 -8.50 -6.31
C ASN A 296 19.33 -9.14 -7.71
N LYS A 297 20.57 -9.42 -8.14
CA LYS A 297 20.86 -10.05 -9.44
C LYS A 297 21.30 -11.50 -9.25
N ARG A 298 22.43 -11.75 -8.59
CA ARG A 298 23.02 -13.12 -8.53
C ARG A 298 22.09 -14.10 -7.82
N ILE A 299 21.77 -13.85 -6.55
CA ILE A 299 20.92 -14.76 -5.76
C ILE A 299 19.49 -14.74 -6.30
N LEU A 300 18.87 -13.56 -6.34
CA LEU A 300 17.44 -13.47 -6.64
C LEU A 300 17.10 -13.90 -8.08
N ARG A 301 17.88 -13.46 -9.08
CA ARG A 301 17.52 -13.66 -10.50
C ARG A 301 18.27 -14.83 -11.12
N ASP A 302 19.59 -14.92 -10.94
CA ASP A 302 20.37 -16.00 -11.58
C ASP A 302 20.17 -17.35 -10.88
N GLU A 303 20.18 -17.38 -9.54
CA GLU A 303 20.03 -18.63 -8.78
C GLU A 303 18.55 -19.04 -8.62
N TRP A 304 17.64 -18.10 -8.33
CA TRP A 304 16.24 -18.44 -8.08
C TRP A 304 15.30 -18.26 -9.28
N GLY A 305 15.74 -17.60 -10.35
CA GLY A 305 14.95 -17.39 -11.56
C GLY A 305 13.86 -16.31 -11.41
N PHE A 306 13.97 -15.40 -10.44
CA PHE A 306 12.99 -14.33 -10.27
C PHE A 306 12.98 -13.39 -11.49
N ASN A 307 11.81 -13.21 -12.09
CA ASN A 307 11.61 -12.32 -13.24
C ASN A 307 10.62 -11.17 -12.94
N GLY A 308 10.38 -10.93 -11.64
CA GLY A 308 9.51 -9.85 -11.17
C GLY A 308 10.24 -8.53 -10.99
N LEU A 309 9.57 -7.65 -10.25
CA LEU A 309 9.93 -6.29 -9.92
C LEU A 309 10.60 -6.21 -8.53
N VAL A 310 11.75 -5.57 -8.45
CA VAL A 310 12.41 -5.23 -7.18
C VAL A 310 12.26 -3.73 -6.94
N ILE A 311 11.77 -3.35 -5.76
CA ILE A 311 11.58 -1.95 -5.36
C ILE A 311 12.39 -1.65 -4.11
N THR A 312 12.78 -0.39 -3.91
CA THR A 312 13.37 0.02 -2.63
C THR A 312 12.30 0.12 -1.54
N ASP A 313 12.72 0.02 -0.27
CA ASP A 313 11.98 0.61 0.83
C ASP A 313 11.91 2.15 0.67
N TRP A 314 10.98 2.82 1.35
CA TRP A 314 10.72 4.24 1.11
C TRP A 314 11.89 5.14 1.54
N TRP A 315 12.48 5.84 0.58
CA TRP A 315 13.65 6.69 0.75
C TRP A 315 14.87 5.93 1.28
N ALA A 316 15.05 4.68 0.84
CA ALA A 316 16.22 3.89 1.12
C ALA A 316 17.50 4.56 0.60
N LYS A 317 18.63 4.29 1.26
CA LYS A 317 19.94 4.71 0.77
C LYS A 317 20.52 3.62 -0.11
N MET A 318 21.40 4.05 -1.02
CA MET A 318 22.18 3.17 -1.89
C MET A 318 23.64 3.54 -1.83
N ASN A 319 24.53 2.57 -1.89
CA ASN A 319 25.97 2.81 -1.99
C ASN A 319 26.60 2.07 -3.16
N ASP A 320 27.66 2.66 -3.69
CA ASP A 320 28.67 1.89 -4.39
C ASP A 320 29.50 1.12 -3.36
N TYR A 321 30.07 0.00 -3.79
CA TYR A 321 30.93 -0.83 -2.95
C TYR A 321 32.04 0.02 -2.28
N HIS A 322 32.13 -0.06 -0.95
CA HIS A 322 33.08 0.71 -0.11
C HIS A 322 32.92 2.23 -0.17
N ARG A 323 31.78 2.74 -0.63
CA ARG A 323 31.47 4.18 -0.66
C ARG A 323 30.33 4.52 0.31
N PRO A 324 30.23 5.79 0.74
CA PRO A 324 29.11 6.26 1.54
C PRO A 324 27.76 6.08 0.82
N ALA A 325 26.71 5.79 1.58
CA ALA A 325 25.37 5.63 1.05
C ALA A 325 24.66 6.98 0.87
N SER A 326 23.88 7.10 -0.21
CA SER A 326 23.03 8.25 -0.51
C SER A 326 21.71 7.79 -1.13
N ARG A 327 20.64 8.53 -0.84
CA ARG A 327 19.34 8.38 -1.51
C ARG A 327 19.39 8.73 -3.00
N GLN A 328 20.34 9.59 -3.40
CA GLN A 328 20.49 10.06 -4.77
C GLN A 328 21.25 9.08 -5.68
N ASN A 329 21.79 7.98 -5.13
CA ASN A 329 22.61 7.03 -5.89
C ASN A 329 21.76 5.98 -6.63
N THR A 330 20.77 6.43 -7.41
CA THR A 330 19.90 5.55 -8.22
C THR A 330 20.68 4.82 -9.32
N LYS A 331 21.85 5.30 -9.72
CA LYS A 331 22.77 4.52 -10.54
C LYS A 331 23.12 3.18 -9.91
N ALA A 332 23.53 3.14 -8.64
CA ALA A 332 23.91 1.89 -7.98
C ALA A 332 22.71 0.95 -7.80
N MET A 333 21.52 1.52 -7.59
CA MET A 333 20.25 0.78 -7.57
C MET A 333 20.01 0.04 -8.90
N ILE A 334 20.02 0.77 -10.01
CA ILE A 334 19.79 0.23 -11.36
C ILE A 334 20.87 -0.80 -11.72
N GLN A 335 22.14 -0.51 -11.41
CA GLN A 335 23.23 -1.47 -11.64
C GLN A 335 23.02 -2.79 -10.92
N SER A 336 22.44 -2.77 -9.72
CA SER A 336 22.12 -3.97 -8.94
C SER A 336 20.85 -4.68 -9.41
N GLN A 337 20.12 -4.14 -10.38
CA GLN A 337 18.77 -4.59 -10.79
C GLN A 337 17.74 -4.51 -9.66
N ASN A 338 17.87 -3.50 -8.80
CA ASN A 338 16.73 -2.96 -8.08
C ASN A 338 16.06 -1.93 -9.02
N ASP A 339 14.81 -2.16 -9.37
CA ASP A 339 14.19 -1.60 -10.56
C ASP A 339 13.53 -0.25 -10.30
N LEU A 340 12.94 -0.05 -9.11
CA LEU A 340 12.21 1.16 -8.75
C LEU A 340 12.69 1.79 -7.45
N TYR A 341 13.09 3.06 -7.53
CA TYR A 341 13.28 3.89 -6.35
C TYR A 341 11.93 4.36 -5.82
N MET A 342 11.59 3.95 -4.61
CA MET A 342 10.42 4.41 -3.87
C MET A 342 10.89 5.39 -2.80
N VAL A 343 10.52 6.68 -2.81
CA VAL A 343 9.76 7.39 -3.84
C VAL A 343 10.41 8.75 -4.11
N VAL A 344 10.15 9.28 -5.30
CA VAL A 344 10.31 10.71 -5.63
C VAL A 344 8.96 11.41 -5.55
N GLU A 345 8.95 12.74 -5.51
CA GLU A 345 7.68 13.48 -5.57
C GLU A 345 7.23 13.74 -7.01
N ASP A 346 8.21 14.03 -7.87
CA ASP A 346 8.00 14.32 -9.29
C ASP A 346 9.13 13.67 -10.08
N SER A 347 8.78 12.63 -10.84
CA SER A 347 9.73 11.88 -11.65
C SER A 347 10.25 12.70 -12.81
N LEU A 348 9.37 13.48 -13.46
CA LEU A 348 9.69 14.27 -14.65
C LEU A 348 10.75 15.34 -14.34
N ASN A 349 10.60 16.02 -13.21
CA ASN A 349 11.51 17.09 -12.80
C ASN A 349 12.70 16.61 -11.95
N ASN A 350 12.85 15.29 -11.77
CA ASN A 350 13.87 14.69 -10.90
C ASN A 350 13.93 15.36 -9.52
N SER A 351 12.81 15.38 -8.79
CA SER A 351 12.71 16.10 -7.51
C SER A 351 13.68 15.58 -6.43
N LEU A 352 14.24 14.38 -6.60
CA LEU A 352 15.26 13.79 -5.72
C LEU A 352 16.68 14.28 -6.04
N GLU A 353 16.89 14.87 -7.21
CA GLU A 353 18.21 15.18 -7.76
C GLU A 353 19.12 13.94 -7.85
N ASP A 354 18.56 12.84 -8.36
CA ASP A 354 19.30 11.59 -8.47
C ASP A 354 20.38 11.62 -9.56
N ASN A 355 21.30 10.65 -9.49
CA ASN A 355 22.48 10.61 -10.35
C ASN A 355 22.37 9.71 -11.59
N SER A 356 21.18 9.22 -11.95
CA SER A 356 21.04 8.25 -13.06
C SER A 356 21.47 8.82 -14.40
N LEU A 357 20.95 10.00 -14.78
CA LEU A 357 21.25 10.62 -16.07
C LEU A 357 22.70 11.09 -16.17
N SER A 358 23.22 11.71 -15.10
CA SER A 358 24.62 12.15 -15.07
C SER A 358 25.60 10.98 -15.09
N ALA A 359 25.26 9.86 -14.47
CA ALA A 359 26.08 8.66 -14.52
C ALA A 359 26.01 7.95 -15.88
N PHE A 360 24.86 7.96 -16.56
CA PHE A 360 24.75 7.47 -17.94
C PHE A 360 25.63 8.27 -18.89
N ASN A 361 25.53 9.61 -18.85
CA ASN A 361 26.36 10.50 -19.67
C ASN A 361 27.86 10.34 -19.39
N ALA A 362 28.23 9.94 -18.17
CA ALA A 362 29.61 9.66 -17.79
C ALA A 362 30.08 8.23 -18.09
N GLY A 363 29.25 7.39 -18.73
CA GLY A 363 29.57 5.98 -19.03
C GLY A 363 29.64 5.06 -17.81
N LYS A 364 29.13 5.52 -16.66
CA LYS A 364 29.10 4.75 -15.40
C LYS A 364 27.82 3.92 -15.25
N LEU A 365 26.76 4.29 -15.97
CA LEU A 365 25.53 3.52 -16.12
C LEU A 365 25.37 3.19 -17.60
N THR A 366 25.06 1.94 -17.93
CA THR A 366 24.97 1.49 -19.32
C THR A 366 23.51 1.47 -19.79
N LEU A 367 23.32 1.53 -21.12
CA LEU A 367 22.00 1.42 -21.72
C LEU A 367 21.34 0.06 -21.42
N SER A 368 22.12 -1.02 -21.45
CA SER A 368 21.59 -2.37 -21.16
C SER A 368 21.07 -2.49 -19.73
N GLN A 369 21.74 -1.87 -18.75
CA GLN A 369 21.26 -1.86 -17.36
C GLN A 369 19.91 -1.14 -17.21
N LEU A 370 19.72 0.00 -17.88
CA LEU A 370 18.43 0.69 -17.93
C LEU A 370 17.34 -0.12 -18.63
N GLN A 371 17.70 -0.80 -19.73
CA GLN A 371 16.77 -1.64 -20.48
C GLN A 371 16.33 -2.86 -19.66
N ILE A 372 17.23 -3.49 -18.90
CA ILE A 372 16.91 -4.62 -18.03
C ILE A 372 15.90 -4.22 -16.96
N THR A 373 16.15 -3.17 -16.19
CA THR A 373 15.21 -2.72 -15.14
C THR A 373 13.87 -2.30 -15.74
N THR A 374 13.91 -1.64 -16.90
CA THR A 374 12.71 -1.29 -17.66
C THR A 374 11.89 -2.51 -18.07
N LYS A 375 12.54 -3.57 -18.57
CA LYS A 375 11.87 -4.83 -18.92
C LYS A 375 11.17 -5.45 -17.70
N HIS A 376 11.80 -5.44 -16.52
CA HIS A 376 11.17 -5.94 -15.31
C HIS A 376 9.92 -5.14 -14.92
N ILE A 377 10.00 -3.80 -14.98
CA ILE A 377 8.87 -2.92 -14.71
C ILE A 377 7.73 -3.20 -15.68
N LEU A 378 8.01 -3.25 -16.98
CA LEU A 378 6.99 -3.47 -18.01
C LEU A 378 6.38 -4.88 -17.94
N ASN A 379 7.19 -5.92 -17.67
CA ASN A 379 6.71 -7.28 -17.46
C ASN A 379 5.71 -7.38 -16.30
N TYR A 380 5.96 -6.64 -15.22
CA TYR A 380 5.03 -6.55 -14.11
C TYR A 380 3.76 -5.76 -14.52
N ILE A 381 3.94 -4.58 -15.10
CA ILE A 381 2.84 -3.69 -15.52
C ILE A 381 1.84 -4.41 -16.43
N LEU A 382 2.31 -5.19 -17.41
CA LEU A 382 1.47 -5.99 -18.33
C LEU A 382 0.48 -6.94 -17.63
N LYS A 383 0.73 -7.30 -16.37
CA LYS A 383 -0.08 -8.23 -15.58
C LYS A 383 -1.03 -7.52 -14.59
N THR A 384 -0.85 -6.22 -14.36
CA THR A 384 -1.59 -5.46 -13.34
C THR A 384 -3.03 -5.13 -13.76
N PRO A 385 -4.00 -5.07 -12.82
CA PRO A 385 -5.32 -4.52 -13.10
C PRO A 385 -5.29 -3.13 -13.74
N ALA A 386 -4.33 -2.28 -13.39
CA ALA A 386 -4.14 -0.97 -14.02
C ALA A 386 -3.95 -1.05 -15.54
N PHE A 387 -3.17 -2.01 -16.04
CA PHE A 387 -3.00 -2.23 -17.48
C PHE A 387 -4.30 -2.58 -18.17
N PHE A 388 -5.07 -3.49 -17.58
CA PHE A 388 -6.37 -3.89 -18.14
C PHE A 388 -7.37 -2.73 -18.12
N ARG A 389 -7.42 -1.94 -17.05
CA ARG A 389 -8.28 -0.74 -16.97
C ARG A 389 -7.89 0.30 -18.03
N HIS A 390 -6.60 0.59 -18.15
CA HIS A 390 -6.08 1.61 -19.09
C HIS A 390 -6.41 1.27 -20.55
N HIS A 391 -6.27 0.00 -20.92
CA HIS A 391 -6.53 -0.48 -22.28
C HIS A 391 -7.95 -1.00 -22.51
N GLN A 392 -8.87 -0.82 -21.55
CA GLN A 392 -10.26 -1.27 -21.61
C GLN A 392 -10.39 -2.77 -21.94
N LEU A 393 -9.49 -3.58 -21.39
CA LEU A 393 -9.46 -5.02 -21.55
C LEU A 393 -10.29 -5.71 -20.47
N ASN A 394 -10.87 -6.86 -20.81
CA ASN A 394 -11.58 -7.68 -19.83
C ASN A 394 -10.62 -8.25 -18.79
N ILE A 395 -10.86 -7.93 -17.52
CA ILE A 395 -10.17 -8.57 -16.40
C ILE A 395 -10.73 -9.98 -16.27
N LYS A 396 -9.87 -11.01 -16.36
CA LYS A 396 -10.29 -12.38 -16.06
C LYS A 396 -10.75 -12.45 -14.60
N HIS A 397 -12.04 -12.73 -14.41
CA HIS A 397 -12.59 -13.09 -13.11
C HIS A 397 -12.52 -14.60 -12.96
N TYR A 398 -11.79 -15.08 -11.96
CA TYR A 398 -11.87 -16.49 -11.57
C TYR A 398 -13.09 -16.65 -10.66
N PRO A 399 -14.14 -17.37 -11.07
CA PRO A 399 -15.28 -17.63 -10.21
C PRO A 399 -14.80 -18.47 -9.02
N TYR A 400 -14.86 -17.90 -7.82
CA TYR A 400 -14.55 -18.62 -6.59
C TYR A 400 -15.85 -18.84 -5.81
N ASP A 401 -16.05 -20.05 -5.32
CA ASP A 401 -17.21 -20.35 -4.48
C ASP A 401 -17.00 -19.79 -3.07
N TYR A 402 -17.57 -18.61 -2.83
CA TYR A 402 -17.49 -17.92 -1.55
C TYR A 402 -18.09 -18.71 -0.39
N ASN A 403 -19.02 -19.64 -0.67
CA ASN A 403 -19.73 -20.37 0.37
C ASN A 403 -18.84 -21.37 1.13
N ASN A 404 -17.68 -21.72 0.58
CA ASN A 404 -16.79 -22.74 1.12
C ASN A 404 -15.41 -22.20 1.56
N LEU A 405 -15.23 -20.88 1.64
CA LEU A 405 -13.95 -20.26 2.04
C LEU A 405 -13.54 -20.59 3.48
N PHE A 406 -14.51 -20.69 4.39
CA PHE A 406 -14.27 -21.04 5.78
C PHE A 406 -15.26 -22.13 6.20
N SER A 407 -14.77 -23.18 6.88
CA SER A 407 -15.65 -24.16 7.51
C SER A 407 -16.42 -23.48 8.64
N VAL A 408 -17.72 -23.25 8.45
CA VAL A 408 -18.58 -22.64 9.48
C VAL A 408 -18.73 -23.64 10.63
N ASN A 409 -18.20 -23.31 11.81
CA ASN A 409 -18.52 -24.07 13.01
C ASN A 409 -19.96 -23.70 13.43
N SER A 410 -20.92 -24.58 13.16
CA SER A 410 -22.36 -24.34 13.40
C SER A 410 -22.73 -24.06 14.87
N ASN A 411 -21.80 -24.26 15.81
CA ASN A 411 -21.96 -23.97 17.23
C ASN A 411 -21.60 -22.54 17.62
N LEU A 412 -20.86 -21.81 16.78
CA LEU A 412 -20.63 -20.38 16.92
C LEU A 412 -21.65 -19.64 16.05
N LYS A 413 -22.93 -19.76 16.39
CA LYS A 413 -23.90 -18.76 15.94
C LYS A 413 -23.64 -17.50 16.77
N PRO A 414 -23.28 -16.37 16.16
CA PRO A 414 -23.31 -15.10 16.88
C PRO A 414 -24.68 -14.96 17.56
N ASN A 415 -24.73 -14.54 18.82
CA ASN A 415 -25.99 -14.20 19.47
C ASN A 415 -26.45 -12.86 18.89
N PHE A 416 -27.33 -12.91 17.88
CA PHE A 416 -27.77 -11.78 17.06
C PHE A 416 -28.96 -11.01 17.69
N THR A 417 -28.83 -10.41 18.88
CA THR A 417 -30.00 -9.85 19.60
C THR A 417 -29.96 -8.36 19.95
N ASP A 418 -28.94 -7.60 19.57
CA ASP A 418 -28.87 -6.16 19.90
C ASP A 418 -29.61 -5.31 18.85
N ALA A 419 -30.94 -5.44 18.79
CA ALA A 419 -31.77 -4.55 17.98
C ALA A 419 -32.06 -3.25 18.74
N ILE A 420 -31.69 -2.09 18.18
CA ILE A 420 -32.07 -0.77 18.71
C ILE A 420 -33.43 -0.38 18.13
N SER A 421 -34.36 0.06 18.98
CA SER A 421 -35.66 0.60 18.56
C SER A 421 -35.65 2.13 18.63
N ILE A 422 -35.89 2.81 17.51
CA ILE A 422 -36.10 4.26 17.43
C ILE A 422 -37.58 4.53 17.16
N ASN A 423 -38.23 5.32 18.00
CA ASN A 423 -39.57 5.83 17.71
C ASN A 423 -39.47 7.07 16.83
N THR A 424 -40.02 7.01 15.62
CA THR A 424 -40.19 8.14 14.70
C THR A 424 -41.66 8.56 14.67
N ASN A 425 -41.96 9.69 14.04
CA ASN A 425 -43.35 10.15 13.86
C ASN A 425 -44.18 9.16 13.00
N ASP A 426 -43.51 8.31 12.22
CA ASP A 426 -44.12 7.37 11.26
C ASP A 426 -44.11 5.90 11.75
N GLY A 427 -43.58 5.63 12.95
CA GLY A 427 -43.55 4.29 13.55
C GLY A 427 -42.27 3.97 14.32
N THR A 428 -42.09 2.71 14.71
CA THR A 428 -40.87 2.24 15.37
C THR A 428 -39.93 1.58 14.36
N VAL A 429 -38.69 2.07 14.29
CA VAL A 429 -37.61 1.52 13.46
C VAL A 429 -36.76 0.60 14.31
N LYS A 430 -36.66 -0.68 13.93
CA LYS A 430 -35.73 -1.64 14.53
C LYS A 430 -34.48 -1.73 13.67
N ILE A 431 -33.34 -1.36 14.25
CA ILE A 431 -32.03 -1.43 13.61
C ILE A 431 -31.31 -2.67 14.12
N ASP A 432 -31.04 -3.61 13.22
CA ASP A 432 -30.13 -4.72 13.48
C ASP A 432 -28.71 -4.27 13.11
N ILE A 433 -27.87 -4.13 14.13
CA ILE A 433 -26.58 -3.45 14.08
C ILE A 433 -25.54 -4.25 13.28
N PHE A 434 -25.67 -5.57 13.16
CA PHE A 434 -24.53 -6.39 12.72
C PHE A 434 -24.49 -6.72 11.23
N ASN A 435 -25.61 -6.60 10.50
CA ASN A 435 -25.69 -6.94 9.07
C ASN A 435 -26.04 -5.76 8.16
N ASN A 436 -26.01 -4.53 8.68
CA ASN A 436 -26.51 -3.36 7.96
C ASN A 436 -27.94 -3.61 7.41
N HIS A 437 -28.80 -4.30 8.18
CA HIS A 437 -30.20 -4.51 7.83
C HIS A 437 -31.08 -3.60 8.69
N LEU A 438 -31.77 -2.67 8.02
CA LEU A 438 -32.81 -1.83 8.61
C LEU A 438 -34.17 -2.50 8.39
N SER A 439 -34.95 -2.70 9.44
CA SER A 439 -36.33 -3.19 9.33
C SER A 439 -37.29 -2.27 10.07
N LEU A 440 -38.30 -1.76 9.37
CA LEU A 440 -39.41 -1.01 9.97
C LEU A 440 -40.61 -1.94 10.14
N GLU A 441 -41.32 -1.87 11.26
CA GLU A 441 -42.44 -2.77 11.53
C GLU A 441 -43.62 -2.60 10.56
N ASN A 442 -43.70 -1.56 9.72
CA ASN A 442 -44.85 -1.32 8.83
C ASN A 442 -44.55 -0.68 7.44
N LYS A 443 -43.28 -0.52 7.01
CA LYS A 443 -42.91 -0.03 5.67
C LYS A 443 -41.56 -0.61 5.23
N THR A 444 -41.40 -0.90 3.93
CA THR A 444 -40.10 -1.22 3.32
C THR A 444 -39.33 0.09 3.08
N ILE A 445 -38.27 0.34 3.83
CA ILE A 445 -37.29 1.39 3.48
C ILE A 445 -36.26 0.78 2.54
N GLU A 446 -36.13 1.31 1.33
CA GLU A 446 -34.91 1.13 0.53
C GLU A 446 -33.82 1.99 1.17
N THR A 447 -32.87 1.36 1.84
CA THR A 447 -31.65 2.04 2.25
C THR A 447 -30.84 2.34 0.99
N LEU A 448 -30.46 3.60 0.77
CA LEU A 448 -29.74 3.99 -0.43
C LEU A 448 -28.38 3.29 -0.59
N ASN A 449 -27.88 2.70 0.49
CA ASN A 449 -26.88 1.64 0.55
C ASN A 449 -26.83 1.17 2.01
N LYS A 450 -26.23 0.00 2.27
CA LYS A 450 -26.09 -0.64 3.59
C LYS A 450 -25.90 0.39 4.73
N PRO A 451 -26.81 0.53 5.72
CA PRO A 451 -26.63 1.40 6.88
C PRO A 451 -25.36 1.02 7.64
N TRP A 452 -24.30 1.81 7.50
CA TRP A 452 -23.08 1.59 8.25
C TRP A 452 -23.13 2.32 9.59
N LEU A 453 -22.94 1.56 10.65
CA LEU A 453 -22.82 2.07 12.02
C LEU A 453 -21.38 2.50 12.27
N ARG A 454 -21.18 3.78 12.60
CA ARG A 454 -19.88 4.30 13.04
C ARG A 454 -19.61 3.88 14.48
N HIS A 455 -18.40 3.37 14.75
CA HIS A 455 -17.95 2.96 16.08
C HIS A 455 -16.88 3.90 16.63
N GLU A 456 -17.03 5.21 16.45
CA GLU A 456 -16.13 6.22 17.02
C GLU A 456 -16.89 7.14 17.96
N HIS A 457 -16.43 7.23 19.21
CA HIS A 457 -16.85 8.21 20.22
C HIS A 457 -18.36 8.33 20.49
N ASN A 458 -18.99 7.31 21.06
CA ASN A 458 -20.33 7.39 21.67
C ASN A 458 -21.46 7.95 20.79
N LEU A 459 -21.28 8.07 19.47
CA LEU A 459 -22.18 8.74 18.54
C LEU A 459 -22.41 7.84 17.32
N ARG A 460 -23.67 7.53 17.01
CA ARG A 460 -24.08 6.74 15.84
C ARG A 460 -25.08 7.55 15.03
N SER A 461 -24.76 7.91 13.80
CA SER A 461 -25.70 8.61 12.91
C SER A 461 -26.36 7.60 11.97
N ILE A 462 -27.69 7.58 11.90
CA ILE A 462 -28.49 6.75 11.00
C ILE A 462 -29.24 7.67 10.04
N TYR A 463 -29.10 7.41 8.75
CA TYR A 463 -29.73 8.18 7.68
C TYR A 463 -30.87 7.33 7.10
N LEU A 464 -32.12 7.74 7.31
CA LEU A 464 -33.28 7.08 6.73
C LEU A 464 -33.78 7.91 5.55
N LYS A 465 -33.92 7.28 4.38
CA LYS A 465 -34.63 7.87 3.22
C LYS A 465 -36.04 7.31 3.19
N ASP A 466 -37.07 8.13 3.45
CA ASP A 466 -38.45 7.71 3.14
C ASP A 466 -38.68 7.84 1.62
N ASN A 467 -39.59 7.05 1.07
CA ASN A 467 -39.93 6.92 -0.35
C ASN A 467 -40.44 8.22 -1.02
N GLN A 468 -40.35 9.35 -0.33
CA GLN A 468 -40.68 10.68 -0.82
C GLN A 468 -39.59 11.69 -0.39
N THR A 469 -38.44 11.66 -1.06
CA THR A 469 -37.40 12.73 -1.06
C THR A 469 -36.79 13.18 0.29
N ASP A 470 -37.23 12.64 1.42
CA ASP A 470 -36.80 13.05 2.74
C ASP A 470 -35.77 12.10 3.33
N VAL A 471 -34.58 12.66 3.59
CA VAL A 471 -33.55 12.04 4.43
C VAL A 471 -33.70 12.65 5.83
N SER A 472 -34.02 11.79 6.80
CA SER A 472 -34.00 12.12 8.22
C SER A 472 -32.70 11.61 8.83
N VAL A 473 -31.99 12.49 9.53
CA VAL A 473 -30.74 12.17 10.24
C VAL A 473 -31.08 11.88 11.70
N TYR A 474 -30.73 10.69 12.17
CA TYR A 474 -30.88 10.29 13.57
C TYR A 474 -29.51 10.13 14.21
N GLU A 475 -29.17 10.96 15.17
CA GLU A 475 -27.99 10.75 16.02
C GLU A 475 -28.39 9.95 17.27
N ILE A 476 -27.95 8.69 17.35
CA ILE A 476 -28.04 7.86 18.55
C ILE A 476 -26.75 8.04 19.36
N TYR A 477 -26.90 8.51 20.60
CA TYR A 477 -25.80 8.60 21.56
C TYR A 477 -25.76 7.33 22.42
N GLN A 478 -24.65 6.59 22.42
CA GLN A 478 -24.45 5.49 23.37
C GLN A 478 -23.88 6.06 24.66
N LYS A 479 -24.71 6.20 25.70
CA LYS A 479 -24.22 6.56 27.03
C LYS A 479 -23.48 5.36 27.61
N GLU A 480 -22.26 5.57 28.09
CA GLU A 480 -21.57 4.58 28.91
C GLU A 480 -22.47 4.18 30.11
N LYS A 481 -22.57 2.87 30.33
CA LYS A 481 -23.38 2.14 31.31
C LYS A 481 -24.89 2.06 31.04
N LEU A 482 -25.30 0.83 30.68
CA LEU A 482 -26.59 0.21 30.96
C LEU A 482 -27.10 0.55 32.37
N ILE A 483 -27.87 1.64 32.53
CA ILE A 483 -28.90 1.80 33.57
C ILE A 483 -30.02 2.65 32.97
N ASN A 484 -31.23 2.07 32.94
CA ASN A 484 -32.53 2.68 32.69
C ASN A 484 -32.55 4.22 32.85
N SER A 485 -32.60 4.96 31.75
CA SER A 485 -33.21 6.29 31.74
C SER A 485 -33.68 6.64 30.33
N ASN A 486 -35.01 6.64 30.16
CA ASN A 486 -35.67 7.23 28.99
C ASN A 486 -35.37 8.72 28.95
N ILE A 487 -34.51 9.14 28.02
CA ILE A 487 -34.35 10.55 27.66
C ILE A 487 -34.72 10.66 26.18
N GLN A 488 -36.00 10.96 25.92
CA GLN A 488 -36.43 11.49 24.63
C GLN A 488 -35.86 12.91 24.51
N ARG A 489 -34.97 13.12 23.53
CA ARG A 489 -34.63 14.46 23.05
C ARG A 489 -35.05 14.52 21.58
N ASN A 490 -35.98 15.42 21.29
CA ASN A 490 -36.41 15.76 19.94
C ASN A 490 -35.17 16.19 19.13
N ILE A 491 -34.86 15.47 18.05
CA ILE A 491 -33.79 15.84 17.12
C ILE A 491 -34.41 16.80 16.10
N VAL A 492 -33.85 18.00 16.05
CA VAL A 492 -34.31 19.11 15.22
C VAL A 492 -33.86 18.87 13.78
N GLU A 493 -34.78 19.08 12.84
CA GLU A 493 -34.67 19.01 11.37
C GLU A 493 -33.74 20.09 10.77
N ASP A 494 -32.67 20.48 11.49
CA ASP A 494 -32.00 21.75 11.27
C ASP A 494 -30.83 21.66 10.26
N LYS A 495 -31.09 22.28 9.09
CA LYS A 495 -30.15 22.90 8.12
C LYS A 495 -29.37 21.99 7.17
N LEU A 496 -30.08 21.39 6.22
CA LEU A 496 -29.48 21.06 4.92
C LEU A 496 -29.05 22.34 4.20
N ILE A 497 -27.84 22.33 3.65
CA ILE A 497 -27.32 23.43 2.85
C ILE A 497 -27.83 23.25 1.43
N ALA A 498 -28.71 24.13 0.95
CA ALA A 498 -29.28 24.02 -0.40
C ALA A 498 -28.43 24.74 -1.45
N VAL A 499 -28.18 24.10 -2.60
CA VAL A 499 -27.41 24.69 -3.71
C VAL A 499 -27.87 24.18 -5.09
N GLY A 500 -27.73 25.03 -6.11
CA GLY A 500 -27.87 24.65 -7.51
C GLY A 500 -29.27 24.83 -8.10
N LYS A 501 -29.98 25.90 -7.74
CA LYS A 501 -31.20 26.33 -8.45
C LYS A 501 -30.82 26.90 -9.83
N ASN A 502 -29.76 27.70 -9.89
CA ASN A 502 -29.21 28.31 -11.10
C ASN A 502 -27.72 28.00 -11.27
N HIS A 503 -27.21 28.26 -12.48
CA HIS A 503 -25.79 28.26 -12.79
C HIS A 503 -25.03 29.26 -11.89
N TRP A 504 -23.90 28.86 -11.33
CA TRP A 504 -23.09 29.62 -10.35
C TRP A 504 -23.75 29.93 -9.01
N ASP A 505 -24.89 29.31 -8.71
CA ASP A 505 -25.41 29.32 -7.35
C ASP A 505 -24.36 28.74 -6.40
N GLN A 506 -24.09 29.46 -5.31
CA GLN A 506 -23.11 29.07 -4.32
C GLN A 506 -23.74 28.94 -2.94
N ALA A 507 -23.33 27.92 -2.21
CA ALA A 507 -23.54 27.81 -0.78
C ALA A 507 -22.21 27.89 -0.06
N ASN A 508 -22.10 28.79 0.91
CA ASN A 508 -20.88 29.04 1.66
C ASN A 508 -21.00 28.50 3.08
N LEU A 509 -20.11 27.58 3.41
CA LEU A 509 -19.82 27.14 4.76
C LEU A 509 -18.75 28.05 5.33
N ASN A 510 -19.20 29.06 6.06
CA ASN A 510 -18.33 29.89 6.88
C ASN A 510 -18.30 29.30 8.28
N PHE A 511 -17.18 28.72 8.67
CA PHE A 511 -17.07 28.02 9.92
C PHE A 511 -17.08 29.00 11.10
N LYS A 512 -18.10 28.86 11.95
CA LYS A 512 -18.20 29.52 13.25
C LYS A 512 -18.11 28.43 14.33
N GLN A 513 -16.86 28.08 14.70
CA GLN A 513 -16.45 27.30 15.88
C GLN A 513 -16.84 25.80 15.96
N ILE A 514 -15.87 24.92 16.26
CA ILE A 514 -16.05 23.66 17.03
C ILE A 514 -14.91 23.54 18.06
N ILE A 515 -15.26 22.93 19.20
CA ILE A 515 -14.65 22.91 20.53
C ILE A 515 -13.69 21.72 20.69
N GLN A 516 -12.53 21.94 21.30
CA GLN A 516 -11.78 20.90 22.03
C GLN A 516 -11.84 21.24 23.53
N HIS A 517 -12.38 20.31 24.33
CA HIS A 517 -12.41 20.25 25.81
C HIS A 517 -12.23 21.55 26.67
N SER A 518 -13.31 21.91 27.37
CA SER A 518 -13.41 22.66 28.65
C SER A 518 -12.92 24.13 28.78
N LYS A 519 -13.90 24.97 29.16
CA LYS A 519 -13.89 26.25 29.92
C LYS A 519 -13.24 27.51 29.31
N GLU A 520 -14.14 28.45 28.98
CA GLU A 520 -14.00 29.91 28.79
C GLU A 520 -13.21 30.44 27.57
N VAL A 521 -13.53 31.70 27.21
CA VAL A 521 -13.71 32.28 25.86
C VAL A 521 -12.52 33.13 25.39
N ASP A 522 -12.14 33.10 24.08
CA ASP A 522 -12.07 34.26 23.14
C ASP A 522 -11.68 33.87 21.68
N ILE A 523 -11.95 34.76 20.70
CA ILE A 523 -12.40 34.53 19.30
C ILE A 523 -11.29 34.43 18.19
N THR A 524 -11.47 33.58 17.15
CA THR A 524 -11.14 33.85 15.70
C THR A 524 -11.72 32.79 14.72
N ARG A 525 -11.77 33.12 13.40
CA ARG A 525 -12.64 32.59 12.31
C ARG A 525 -12.23 31.26 11.61
N THR A 526 -11.48 30.37 12.24
CA THR A 526 -10.84 29.22 11.55
C THR A 526 -11.21 27.89 12.20
N ILE A 527 -11.38 26.81 11.43
CA ILE A 527 -11.29 25.45 12.00
C ILE A 527 -9.81 25.05 11.98
N ASP A 528 -9.20 25.00 13.15
CA ASP A 528 -7.86 24.46 13.33
C ASP A 528 -7.97 22.97 13.67
N ILE A 529 -7.51 22.13 12.76
CA ILE A 529 -7.52 20.68 12.93
C ILE A 529 -6.17 20.26 13.50
N LEU A 530 -6.15 20.16 14.83
CA LEU A 530 -4.93 19.96 15.63
C LEU A 530 -4.53 18.47 15.77
N GLY A 531 -5.43 17.53 15.45
CA GLY A 531 -5.20 16.08 15.57
C GLY A 531 -5.22 15.34 14.24
N ALA A 532 -4.49 14.21 14.16
CA ALA A 532 -4.60 13.25 13.07
C ALA A 532 -6.00 12.59 13.05
N GLN A 533 -6.51 12.21 11.88
CA GLN A 533 -7.81 11.55 11.68
C GLN A 533 -9.07 12.39 12.02
N ALA A 534 -9.02 13.71 11.79
CA ALA A 534 -10.22 14.52 11.94
C ALA A 534 -11.21 14.32 10.78
N THR A 535 -12.49 14.34 11.12
CA THR A 535 -13.59 14.33 10.14
C THR A 535 -14.50 15.53 10.37
N PHE A 536 -14.92 16.16 9.28
CA PHE A 536 -15.92 17.24 9.29
C PHE A 536 -17.04 16.89 8.32
N ASP A 537 -18.30 17.01 8.74
CA ASP A 537 -19.43 16.56 7.94
C ASP A 537 -20.69 17.43 8.07
N PHE A 538 -21.52 17.41 7.03
CA PHE A 538 -22.81 18.13 6.96
C PHE A 538 -23.73 17.54 5.89
N GLY A 539 -25.02 17.89 5.97
CA GLY A 539 -26.00 17.56 4.93
C GLY A 539 -26.10 18.63 3.83
N LEU A 540 -26.14 18.20 2.57
CA LEU A 540 -26.22 19.03 1.36
C LEU A 540 -27.48 18.70 0.58
N LEU A 541 -28.28 19.69 0.22
CA LEU A 541 -29.41 19.53 -0.72
C LEU A 541 -29.01 20.13 -2.07
N THR A 542 -28.95 19.29 -3.10
CA THR A 542 -28.74 19.73 -4.49
C THR A 542 -30.08 19.83 -5.19
N LEU A 543 -30.39 21.01 -5.73
CA LEU A 543 -31.70 21.29 -6.34
C LEU A 543 -31.80 20.80 -7.80
N SER A 544 -30.69 20.41 -8.41
CA SER A 544 -30.65 19.86 -9.76
C SER A 544 -29.43 18.96 -9.92
N LYS A 545 -29.49 18.00 -10.83
CA LYS A 545 -28.31 17.23 -11.23
C LYS A 545 -27.32 18.14 -11.94
N GLY A 546 -26.04 18.01 -11.64
CA GLY A 546 -25.01 18.80 -12.31
C GLY A 546 -23.62 18.58 -11.74
N LYS A 547 -22.65 19.32 -12.28
CA LYS A 547 -21.30 19.38 -11.75
C LYS A 547 -21.24 20.47 -10.69
N TYR A 548 -20.69 20.15 -9.54
CA TYR A 548 -20.52 21.05 -8.40
C TYR A 548 -19.04 21.24 -8.09
N ILE A 549 -18.64 22.46 -7.78
CA ILE A 549 -17.30 22.81 -7.34
C ILE A 549 -17.31 22.87 -5.82
N PHE A 550 -16.44 22.10 -5.19
CA PHE A 550 -16.11 22.21 -3.78
C PHE A 550 -14.80 22.99 -3.68
N GLU A 551 -14.91 24.31 -3.54
CA GLU A 551 -13.77 25.21 -3.33
C GLU A 551 -13.48 25.31 -1.84
N VAL A 552 -12.24 25.05 -1.45
CA VAL A 552 -11.79 25.04 -0.06
C VAL A 552 -10.65 26.04 0.10
N THR A 553 -10.85 27.02 0.98
CA THR A 553 -9.80 27.95 1.41
C THR A 553 -9.17 27.41 2.68
N LEU A 554 -7.90 27.02 2.63
CA LEU A 554 -7.18 26.40 3.75
C LEU A 554 -5.71 26.77 3.75
N LYS A 555 -5.01 26.52 4.86
CA LYS A 555 -3.55 26.50 4.94
C LYS A 555 -3.08 25.16 5.51
N VAL A 556 -1.86 24.76 5.20
CA VAL A 556 -1.27 23.50 5.68
C VAL A 556 0.08 23.77 6.33
N ASP A 557 0.21 23.33 7.57
CA ASP A 557 1.44 23.26 8.34
C ASP A 557 1.90 21.79 8.40
N ALA A 558 2.77 21.44 7.45
CA ALA A 558 3.38 20.12 7.33
C ALA A 558 4.86 20.28 6.97
N LYS A 559 5.66 19.22 6.96
CA LYS A 559 7.03 19.32 6.43
C LYS A 559 6.97 19.79 4.97
N GLU A 560 7.93 20.60 4.53
CA GLU A 560 7.93 21.30 3.23
C GLU A 560 7.64 20.39 2.02
N LEU A 561 8.06 19.13 2.12
CA LEU A 561 7.96 18.10 1.09
C LEU A 561 6.82 17.09 1.31
N ALA A 562 6.02 17.23 2.36
CA ALA A 562 4.93 16.31 2.65
C ALA A 562 3.71 16.54 1.74
N GLN A 563 3.20 15.47 1.13
CA GLN A 563 1.90 15.46 0.45
C GLN A 563 0.82 15.07 1.47
N VAL A 564 -0.10 15.99 1.75
CA VAL A 564 -1.16 15.84 2.74
C VAL A 564 -2.51 15.67 2.04
N PRO A 565 -3.11 14.46 2.04
CA PRO A 565 -4.40 14.22 1.41
C PRO A 565 -5.57 14.81 2.23
N PHE A 566 -6.41 15.61 1.57
CA PHE A 566 -7.68 16.13 2.09
C PHE A 566 -8.82 15.62 1.23
N SER A 567 -9.60 14.67 1.74
CA SER A 567 -10.54 13.88 0.94
C SER A 567 -11.99 14.29 1.17
N ILE A 568 -12.78 14.26 0.11
CA ILE A 568 -14.21 14.57 0.08
C ILE A 568 -14.96 13.28 -0.25
N PHE A 569 -15.86 12.91 0.64
CA PHE A 569 -16.79 11.79 0.50
C PHE A 569 -18.21 12.33 0.37
N ILE A 570 -18.98 11.72 -0.52
CA ILE A 570 -20.40 11.98 -0.67
C ILE A 570 -21.12 10.66 -0.48
N ASN A 571 -22.03 10.59 0.48
CA ASN A 571 -22.75 9.37 0.84
C ASN A 571 -21.79 8.19 1.09
N ASP A 572 -20.68 8.45 1.80
CA ASP A 572 -19.59 7.52 2.10
C ASP A 572 -18.79 6.98 0.90
N GLU A 573 -19.10 7.46 -0.30
CA GLU A 573 -18.30 7.19 -1.49
C GLU A 573 -17.24 8.29 -1.65
N HIS A 574 -15.98 7.87 -1.79
CA HIS A 574 -14.87 8.77 -2.09
C HIS A 574 -15.14 9.47 -3.43
N GLN A 575 -15.14 10.79 -3.44
CA GLN A 575 -15.39 11.58 -4.66
C GLN A 575 -14.13 12.29 -5.16
N ALA A 576 -13.32 12.81 -4.24
CA ALA A 576 -12.11 13.55 -4.58
C ALA A 576 -11.12 13.54 -3.42
N THR A 577 -9.83 13.64 -3.72
CA THR A 577 -8.81 14.02 -2.74
C THR A 577 -8.02 15.20 -3.28
N LEU A 578 -7.95 16.26 -2.49
CA LEU A 578 -7.07 17.40 -2.71
C LEU A 578 -5.73 17.06 -2.04
N THR A 579 -4.70 16.83 -2.84
CA THR A 579 -3.34 16.59 -2.33
C THR A 579 -2.67 17.92 -2.06
N LEU A 580 -2.49 18.26 -0.78
CA LEU A 580 -1.98 19.55 -0.32
C LEU A 580 -0.50 19.46 0.03
N ARG A 581 0.21 20.59 -0.02
CA ARG A 581 1.59 20.74 0.44
C ARG A 581 1.66 21.84 1.50
N ASN A 582 2.77 21.95 2.21
CA ASN A 582 2.98 23.06 3.15
C ASN A 582 2.76 24.40 2.42
N THR A 583 1.87 25.23 2.96
CA THR A 583 1.50 26.51 2.35
C THR A 583 2.26 27.69 2.93
N GLN A 584 3.32 27.44 3.71
CA GLN A 584 4.13 28.42 4.44
C GLN A 584 3.25 29.36 5.27
N ASN A 585 2.25 28.79 5.94
CA ASN A 585 1.25 29.50 6.75
C ASN A 585 0.37 30.49 5.96
N GLN A 586 0.35 30.43 4.62
CA GLN A 586 -0.54 31.21 3.76
C GLN A 586 -1.83 30.42 3.45
N TYR A 587 -2.97 31.12 3.42
CA TYR A 587 -4.20 30.52 2.92
C TYR A 587 -4.17 30.41 1.40
N ILE A 588 -4.40 29.20 0.90
CA ILE A 588 -4.59 28.91 -0.51
C ILE A 588 -6.03 28.53 -0.78
N GLN A 589 -6.45 28.63 -2.03
CA GLN A 589 -7.71 28.07 -2.50
C GLN A 589 -7.43 26.85 -3.37
N THR A 590 -8.11 25.76 -3.08
CA THR A 590 -8.10 24.54 -3.88
C THR A 590 -9.53 24.11 -4.19
N LYS A 591 -9.73 23.31 -5.25
CA LYS A 591 -11.08 22.96 -5.73
C LYS A 591 -11.16 21.50 -6.13
N ALA A 592 -12.25 20.85 -5.75
CA ALA A 592 -12.68 19.58 -6.31
C ALA A 592 -13.92 19.78 -7.18
N PHE A 593 -14.08 18.98 -8.23
CA PHE A 593 -15.26 18.97 -9.06
C PHE A 593 -15.98 17.62 -8.89
N ILE A 594 -17.24 17.66 -8.48
CA ILE A 594 -18.03 16.46 -8.15
C ILE A 594 -19.35 16.51 -8.91
N ILE A 595 -19.74 15.41 -9.56
CA ILE A 595 -21.06 15.31 -10.20
C ILE A 595 -22.04 14.79 -9.15
N LEU A 596 -23.13 15.52 -8.94
CA LEU A 596 -24.17 15.15 -7.99
C LEU A 596 -25.52 15.08 -8.70
N ASP A 597 -26.31 14.07 -8.37
CA ASP A 597 -27.74 14.02 -8.72
C ASP A 597 -28.55 14.98 -7.86
N SER A 598 -29.73 15.41 -8.33
CA SER A 598 -30.64 16.22 -7.51
C SER A 598 -31.11 15.41 -6.30
N GLY A 599 -30.97 15.97 -5.10
CA GLY A 599 -31.40 15.33 -3.86
C GLY A 599 -30.56 15.72 -2.65
N LYS A 600 -30.87 15.07 -1.53
CA LYS A 600 -30.15 15.21 -0.26
C LYS A 600 -28.93 14.29 -0.29
N HIS A 601 -27.78 14.81 0.12
CA HIS A 601 -26.48 14.15 0.18
C HIS A 601 -25.86 14.37 1.55
N TYR A 602 -25.06 13.41 2.00
CA TYR A 602 -24.17 13.56 3.14
C TYR A 602 -22.76 13.87 2.62
N VAL A 603 -22.16 14.97 3.08
CA VAL A 603 -20.81 15.36 2.70
C VAL A 603 -19.89 15.17 3.90
N GLN A 604 -18.77 14.49 3.68
CA GLN A 604 -17.75 14.31 4.70
C GLN A 604 -16.37 14.66 4.15
N PHE A 605 -15.61 15.40 4.94
CA PHE A 605 -14.22 15.72 4.70
C PHE A 605 -13.35 14.89 5.65
N LYS A 606 -12.39 14.15 5.11
CA LYS A 606 -11.47 13.29 5.88
C LYS A 606 -10.01 13.69 5.68
N MET A 607 -9.26 13.62 6.77
CA MET A 607 -7.88 14.11 6.86
C MET A 607 -7.05 13.11 7.68
N SER A 608 -5.98 12.57 7.10
CA SER A 608 -5.10 11.61 7.82
C SER A 608 -4.05 12.26 8.69
N GLN A 609 -3.70 13.52 8.45
CA GLN A 609 -2.69 14.26 9.21
C GLN A 609 -3.28 15.56 9.75
N GLY A 610 -2.85 15.94 10.96
CA GLY A 610 -3.15 17.26 11.53
C GLY A 610 -2.38 18.37 10.81
N GLY A 611 -2.61 19.61 11.20
CA GLY A 611 -1.89 20.78 10.66
C GLY A 611 -2.58 21.46 9.47
N ILE A 612 -3.82 21.11 9.17
CA ILE A 612 -4.63 21.85 8.19
C ILE A 612 -5.57 22.78 8.93
N SER A 613 -5.60 24.05 8.53
CA SER A 613 -6.56 25.04 9.01
C SER A 613 -7.49 25.46 7.88
N ILE A 614 -8.79 25.24 8.03
CA ILE A 614 -9.79 25.55 7.00
C ILE A 614 -10.49 26.87 7.36
N GLN A 615 -10.46 27.82 6.43
CA GLN A 615 -11.13 29.11 6.56
C GLN A 615 -12.55 29.08 5.97
N LYS A 616 -12.73 28.42 4.81
CA LYS A 616 -13.99 28.48 4.06
C LYS A 616 -14.16 27.25 3.18
N ILE A 617 -15.39 26.75 3.06
CA ILE A 617 -15.80 25.85 1.98
C ILE A 617 -16.94 26.51 1.19
N ALA A 618 -16.80 26.58 -0.13
CA ALA A 618 -17.84 27.03 -1.04
C ALA A 618 -18.25 25.90 -1.98
N ILE A 619 -19.54 25.60 -2.02
CA ILE A 619 -20.13 24.61 -2.92
C ILE A 619 -20.85 25.38 -4.02
N ILE A 620 -20.43 25.22 -5.27
CA ILE A 620 -20.87 26.07 -6.38
C ILE A 620 -21.41 25.20 -7.50
N LYS A 621 -22.63 25.45 -7.99
CA LYS A 621 -23.13 24.77 -9.19
C LYS A 621 -22.40 25.25 -10.43
N HIS A 622 -21.67 24.35 -11.08
CA HIS A 622 -20.93 24.58 -12.31
C HIS A 622 -21.64 23.90 -13.48
N GLY A 623 -22.37 24.68 -14.27
CA GLY A 623 -23.24 24.21 -15.34
C GLY A 623 -24.68 24.15 -14.87
#